data_AF-A0A1I6FUK0-F1
#
_entry.id   AF-A0A1I6FUK0-F1
#
_cell.length_a   1.000
_cell.length_b   1.000
_cell.length_c   1.000
_cell.angle_alpha   90.00
_cell.angle_beta   90.00
_cell.angle_gamma   90.00
#
_symmetry.space_group_name_H-M   'P 1'
#
loop_
_entity.id
_entity.type
_entity.pdbx_description
1 polymer ?
#
loop_
_entity_poly.entity_id
_entity_poly.type
_entity_poly.pdbx_seq_one_letter_code
_entity_poly.pdbx_strand_id
1 'polypeptide(L)'
;MIEVDFRAHGIWTNLATVEETLNNFSEKEKQDPRHREFCDKAEYVRWILEASSSSYLSSNELQQTAGELTQISNHLRNNAANFGHYDQISNYFATIFARFPYPRVKKIFRSESNEVIEDFRSTVFEIKQDLIVTTDAAQKTVSDTHEQVSKLQAEAEGLESTLGDLEHKIEAQIVNLEANVNATVTDKLTEFSRVFSDDQNKRSAEFQATENHLQELVSHMKSEAGKINRTVTEVRSVVTKELGDARTEFDTKANDIIDDLNSLYDTAGQTALAAGFAGSAKEESVLFTRYSVLAAAIFMIVAIISACMWFSLSKTNNFTFADMLMRLPVSAVLLVPGLYLASLANKHRRSAVKLRSLSLRIKAFDAYLANAPLEQRHELRSELVREFFEEQPEIQSRPSLMGGGRENSGLVSLLEKAIDRLGDIKS
;
A
#
# COMPACT_ATOMS: atom_id res chain seq x y z
N MET A 1 101.58 -89.26 62.17
CA MET A 1 100.92 -89.38 63.49
C MET A 1 99.43 -89.60 63.25
N ILE A 2 98.70 -90.35 64.08
CA ILE A 2 97.23 -90.45 63.91
C ILE A 2 96.64 -89.09 64.33
N GLU A 3 95.59 -88.63 63.65
CA GLU A 3 95.01 -87.28 63.86
C GLU A 3 94.58 -87.00 65.31
N VAL A 4 94.14 -88.05 66.01
CA VAL A 4 93.79 -88.01 67.44
C VAL A 4 94.99 -87.66 68.31
N ASP A 5 96.15 -88.30 68.07
CA ASP A 5 97.38 -88.02 68.80
C ASP A 5 97.91 -86.60 68.51
N PHE A 6 97.66 -86.07 67.30
CA PHE A 6 98.06 -84.73 66.89
C PHE A 6 97.29 -83.62 67.60
N ARG A 7 95.98 -83.76 67.73
CA ARG A 7 95.16 -82.80 68.48
C ARG A 7 95.37 -82.90 69.99
N ALA A 8 95.74 -84.09 70.49
CA ALA A 8 96.08 -84.31 71.91
C ALA A 8 97.54 -83.93 72.28
N HIS A 9 98.38 -83.58 71.31
CA HIS A 9 99.79 -83.25 71.56
C HIS A 9 99.92 -81.95 72.36
N GLY A 10 100.83 -81.90 73.34
CA GLY A 10 101.04 -80.74 74.23
C GLY A 10 101.49 -79.43 73.54
N ILE A 11 101.70 -79.47 72.22
CA ILE A 11 102.03 -78.30 71.40
C ILE A 11 100.88 -77.28 71.39
N TRP A 12 99.63 -77.74 71.32
CA TRP A 12 98.44 -76.88 71.31
C TRP A 12 98.25 -76.17 72.65
N THR A 13 98.48 -76.89 73.76
CA THR A 13 98.45 -76.31 75.11
C THR A 13 99.53 -75.26 75.29
N ASN A 14 100.76 -75.53 74.82
CA ASN A 14 101.85 -74.57 74.89
C ASN A 14 101.61 -73.33 74.02
N LEU A 15 101.04 -73.52 72.83
CA LEU A 15 100.67 -72.42 71.93
C LEU A 15 99.57 -71.55 72.54
N ALA A 16 98.51 -72.16 73.08
CA ALA A 16 97.46 -71.45 73.80
C ALA A 16 98.00 -70.69 75.01
N THR A 17 98.97 -71.26 75.73
CA THR A 17 99.64 -70.59 76.86
C THR A 17 100.42 -69.35 76.40
N VAL A 18 101.11 -69.43 75.25
CA VAL A 18 101.82 -68.29 74.65
C VAL A 18 100.84 -67.18 74.26
N GLU A 19 99.76 -67.52 73.58
CA GLU A 19 98.72 -66.55 73.19
C GLU A 19 98.00 -65.92 74.38
N GLU A 20 97.64 -66.72 75.40
CA GLU A 20 97.04 -66.22 76.63
C GLU A 20 98.01 -65.27 77.36
N THR A 21 99.29 -65.63 77.41
CA THR A 21 100.31 -64.76 78.01
C THR A 21 100.41 -63.46 77.23
N LEU A 22 100.40 -63.47 75.88
CA LEU A 22 100.42 -62.27 75.05
C LEU A 22 99.16 -61.41 75.20
N ASN A 23 97.98 -62.02 75.37
CA ASN A 23 96.73 -61.30 75.58
C ASN A 23 96.65 -60.59 76.95
N ASN A 24 97.35 -61.14 77.95
CA ASN A 24 97.41 -60.61 79.31
C ASN A 24 98.45 -59.48 79.53
N PHE A 25 99.10 -58.99 78.46
CA PHE A 25 99.99 -57.81 78.53
C PHE A 25 99.21 -56.56 78.93
N SER A 26 99.87 -55.59 79.56
CA SER A 26 99.21 -54.32 79.90
C SER A 26 98.89 -53.50 78.65
N GLU A 27 97.87 -52.64 78.72
CA GLU A 27 97.44 -51.81 77.57
C GLU A 27 98.55 -50.91 77.01
N LYS A 28 99.55 -50.55 77.84
CA LYS A 28 100.71 -49.77 77.40
C LYS A 28 101.67 -50.59 76.52
N GLU A 29 101.78 -51.89 76.77
CA GLU A 29 102.72 -52.78 76.08
C GLU A 29 102.10 -53.35 74.79
N LYS A 30 100.77 -53.48 74.72
CA LYS A 30 100.03 -53.82 73.50
C LYS A 30 100.16 -52.78 72.37
N GLN A 31 100.51 -51.53 72.72
CA GLN A 31 100.75 -50.46 71.74
C GLN A 31 102.12 -50.54 71.07
N ASP A 32 103.06 -51.36 71.58
CA ASP A 32 104.37 -51.55 70.97
C ASP A 32 104.25 -52.46 69.72
N PRO A 33 104.83 -52.08 68.57
CA PRO A 33 104.78 -52.90 67.35
C PRO A 33 105.34 -54.32 67.54
N ARG A 34 106.25 -54.52 68.50
CA ARG A 34 106.84 -55.84 68.82
C ARG A 34 105.83 -56.81 69.43
N HIS A 35 104.81 -56.30 70.15
CA HIS A 35 103.73 -57.14 70.67
C HIS A 35 102.88 -57.69 69.52
N ARG A 36 102.48 -56.83 68.59
CA ARG A 36 101.74 -57.23 67.39
C ARG A 36 102.51 -58.25 66.56
N GLU A 37 103.81 -58.06 66.40
CA GLU A 37 104.65 -59.03 65.70
C GLU A 37 104.64 -60.41 66.37
N PHE A 38 104.68 -60.50 67.70
CA PHE A 38 104.58 -61.79 68.39
C PHE A 38 103.19 -62.42 68.29
N CYS A 39 102.12 -61.62 68.28
CA CYS A 39 100.77 -62.11 68.01
C CYS A 39 100.65 -62.68 66.60
N ASP A 40 101.09 -61.94 65.59
CA ASP A 40 101.07 -62.38 64.19
C ASP A 40 101.90 -63.65 64.00
N LYS A 41 103.07 -63.74 64.66
CA LYS A 41 103.92 -64.94 64.65
C LYS A 41 103.24 -66.14 65.32
N ALA A 42 102.60 -65.96 66.46
CA ALA A 42 101.87 -67.04 67.14
C ALA A 42 100.66 -67.51 66.31
N GLU A 43 99.90 -66.58 65.72
CA GLU A 43 98.79 -66.87 64.82
C GLU A 43 99.25 -67.62 63.57
N TYR A 44 100.40 -67.24 63.00
CA TYR A 44 100.99 -67.95 61.87
C TYR A 44 101.38 -69.39 62.23
N VAL A 45 101.99 -69.62 63.41
CA VAL A 45 102.25 -70.99 63.89
C VAL A 45 100.96 -71.78 64.05
N ARG A 46 99.90 -71.18 64.62
CA ARG A 46 98.58 -71.80 64.73
C ARG A 46 98.04 -72.21 63.36
N TRP A 47 98.01 -71.27 62.43
CA TRP A 47 97.52 -71.51 61.07
C TRP A 47 98.30 -72.63 60.38
N ILE A 48 99.62 -72.66 60.50
CA ILE A 48 100.43 -73.74 59.91
C ILE A 48 100.05 -75.09 60.52
N LEU A 49 99.90 -75.18 61.85
CA LEU A 49 99.55 -76.43 62.51
C LEU A 49 98.12 -76.89 62.19
N GLU A 50 97.17 -75.96 62.06
CA GLU A 50 95.77 -76.27 61.74
C GLU A 50 95.58 -76.68 60.28
N ALA A 51 96.25 -75.99 59.37
CA ALA A 51 96.18 -76.26 57.94
C ALA A 51 97.04 -77.47 57.54
N SER A 52 98.06 -77.84 58.33
CA SER A 52 98.90 -79.00 58.02
C SER A 52 98.19 -80.33 58.28
N SER A 53 98.39 -81.29 57.39
CA SER A 53 97.91 -82.65 57.57
C SER A 53 98.78 -83.41 58.59
N SER A 54 98.16 -83.97 59.63
CA SER A 54 98.80 -84.67 60.78
C SER A 54 99.70 -85.85 60.40
N SER A 55 99.55 -86.40 59.20
CA SER A 55 100.38 -87.48 58.66
C SER A 55 101.79 -87.03 58.22
N TYR A 56 101.99 -85.74 57.93
CA TYR A 56 103.26 -85.18 57.43
C TYR A 56 104.10 -84.46 58.49
N LEU A 57 103.62 -84.48 59.73
CA LEU A 57 104.31 -83.92 60.89
C LEU A 57 104.89 -85.09 61.70
N SER A 58 106.19 -85.07 61.93
CA SER A 58 106.82 -86.05 62.82
C SER A 58 106.63 -85.65 64.28
N SER A 59 106.46 -86.65 65.16
CA SER A 59 106.31 -86.40 66.61
C SER A 59 107.55 -85.69 67.20
N ASN A 60 108.75 -85.94 66.66
CA ASN A 60 109.97 -85.25 67.08
C ASN A 60 109.94 -83.74 66.73
N GLU A 61 109.49 -83.38 65.52
CA GLU A 61 109.34 -81.96 65.13
C GLU A 61 108.32 -81.24 66.03
N LEU A 62 107.22 -81.91 66.38
CA LEU A 62 106.18 -81.36 67.27
C LEU A 62 106.68 -81.22 68.71
N GLN A 63 107.46 -82.18 69.22
CA GLN A 63 108.03 -82.12 70.56
C GLN A 63 109.07 -81.00 70.67
N GLN A 64 109.94 -80.82 69.67
CA GLN A 64 110.91 -79.73 69.63
C GLN A 64 110.22 -78.37 69.60
N THR A 65 109.18 -78.23 68.77
CA THR A 65 108.40 -77.00 68.66
C THR A 65 107.61 -76.71 69.93
N ALA A 66 107.05 -77.74 70.58
CA ALA A 66 106.42 -77.60 71.87
C ALA A 66 107.41 -77.10 72.94
N GLY A 67 108.65 -77.61 72.93
CA GLY A 67 109.73 -77.15 73.81
C GLY A 67 110.11 -75.68 73.56
N GLU A 68 110.23 -75.27 72.30
CA GLU A 68 110.48 -73.89 71.89
C GLU A 68 109.33 -72.96 72.34
N LEU A 69 108.07 -73.36 72.20
CA LEU A 69 106.90 -72.62 72.70
C LEU A 69 106.90 -72.51 74.24
N THR A 70 107.32 -73.55 74.97
CA THR A 70 107.49 -73.46 76.42
C THR A 70 108.56 -72.42 76.79
N GLN A 71 109.69 -72.38 76.07
CA GLN A 71 110.72 -71.35 76.30
C GLN A 71 110.18 -69.95 76.01
N ILE A 72 109.42 -69.77 74.93
CA ILE A 72 108.73 -68.51 74.63
C ILE A 72 107.82 -68.11 75.80
N SER A 73 106.97 -69.01 76.29
CA SER A 73 106.10 -68.72 77.45
C SER A 73 106.88 -68.36 78.71
N ASN A 74 107.99 -69.04 79.00
CA ASN A 74 108.84 -68.74 80.16
C ASN A 74 109.48 -67.36 80.07
N HIS A 75 110.00 -66.99 78.89
CA HIS A 75 110.54 -65.65 78.66
C HIS A 75 109.43 -64.59 78.73
N LEU A 76 108.22 -64.87 78.24
CA LEU A 76 107.07 -63.97 78.35
C LEU A 76 106.63 -63.71 79.81
N ARG A 77 106.69 -64.72 80.69
CA ARG A 77 106.29 -64.61 82.11
C ARG A 77 107.33 -63.91 83.00
N ASN A 78 108.63 -64.05 82.72
CA ASN A 78 109.72 -63.50 83.54
C ASN A 78 110.10 -62.06 83.13
N ASN A 79 109.20 -61.09 83.33
CA ASN A 79 109.42 -59.64 83.07
C ASN A 79 109.56 -59.20 81.59
N ALA A 80 109.15 -60.01 80.61
CA ALA A 80 109.14 -59.59 79.20
C ALA A 80 107.97 -58.67 78.79
N ALA A 81 107.13 -58.25 79.74
CA ALA A 81 106.23 -57.11 79.55
C ALA A 81 107.01 -55.85 79.08
N ASN A 82 108.30 -55.75 79.44
CA ASN A 82 109.23 -54.69 79.01
C ASN A 82 110.13 -55.03 77.79
N PHE A 83 109.82 -56.06 77.00
CA PHE A 83 110.57 -56.48 75.79
C PHE A 83 112.09 -56.77 75.96
N GLY A 84 112.60 -56.90 77.19
CA GLY A 84 114.02 -57.18 77.46
C GLY A 84 114.50 -58.56 76.98
N HIS A 85 113.59 -59.48 76.65
CA HIS A 85 113.87 -60.80 76.09
C HIS A 85 113.42 -60.96 74.62
N TYR A 86 113.23 -59.84 73.91
CA TYR A 86 112.70 -59.84 72.55
C TYR A 86 113.55 -60.69 71.59
N ASP A 87 114.88 -60.56 71.62
CA ASP A 87 115.77 -61.30 70.72
C ASP A 87 115.70 -62.80 70.96
N GLN A 88 115.60 -63.24 72.22
CA GLN A 88 115.48 -64.65 72.57
C GLN A 88 114.15 -65.21 72.06
N ILE A 89 113.03 -64.50 72.29
CA ILE A 89 111.70 -64.91 71.82
C ILE A 89 111.66 -64.96 70.28
N SER A 90 112.23 -63.95 69.62
CA SER A 90 112.29 -63.89 68.16
C SER A 90 113.11 -65.05 67.57
N ASN A 91 114.23 -65.42 68.22
CA ASN A 91 115.05 -66.57 67.81
C ASN A 91 114.32 -67.91 67.97
N TYR A 92 113.54 -68.08 69.04
CA TYR A 92 112.71 -69.28 69.18
C TYR A 92 111.64 -69.35 68.08
N PHE A 93 110.93 -68.24 67.79
CA PHE A 93 110.00 -68.21 66.66
C PHE A 93 110.69 -68.47 65.31
N ALA A 94 111.88 -67.92 65.09
CA ALA A 94 112.65 -68.19 63.88
C ALA A 94 113.00 -69.67 63.74
N THR A 95 113.31 -70.35 64.85
CA THR A 95 113.56 -71.81 64.86
C THR A 95 112.30 -72.60 64.51
N ILE A 96 111.14 -72.18 65.05
CA ILE A 96 109.84 -72.77 64.71
C ILE A 96 109.54 -72.59 63.21
N PHE A 97 109.74 -71.40 62.65
CA PHE A 97 109.48 -71.12 61.24
C PHE A 97 110.46 -71.80 60.29
N ALA A 98 111.71 -72.00 60.71
CA ALA A 98 112.67 -72.80 59.93
C ALA A 98 112.20 -74.27 59.81
N ARG A 99 111.56 -74.81 60.86
CA ARG A 99 111.00 -76.17 60.86
C ARG A 99 109.67 -76.25 60.11
N PHE A 100 108.86 -75.20 60.22
CA PHE A 100 107.53 -75.09 59.62
C PHE A 100 107.38 -73.80 58.80
N PRO A 101 107.97 -73.75 57.59
CA PRO A 101 107.87 -72.55 56.74
C PRO A 101 106.48 -72.37 56.12
N TYR A 102 105.74 -73.47 55.85
CA TYR A 102 104.41 -73.46 55.23
C TYR A 102 103.58 -74.68 55.67
N PRO A 103 102.23 -74.62 55.57
CA PRO A 103 101.37 -75.77 55.87
C PRO A 103 101.64 -76.95 54.95
N ARG A 104 101.85 -78.13 55.53
CA ARG A 104 102.11 -79.37 54.79
C ARG A 104 100.78 -80.06 54.44
N VAL A 105 100.20 -79.72 53.29
CA VAL A 105 98.94 -80.32 52.77
C VAL A 105 99.16 -81.22 51.56
N LYS A 106 98.35 -82.28 51.42
CA LYS A 106 98.45 -83.30 50.36
C LYS A 106 97.78 -82.90 49.02
N LYS A 107 96.88 -81.91 48.99
CA LYS A 107 96.04 -81.65 47.80
C LYS A 107 96.35 -80.32 47.13
N ILE A 108 96.71 -80.40 45.85
CA ILE A 108 96.81 -79.28 44.89
C ILE A 108 95.39 -78.99 44.35
N PHE A 109 95.00 -77.70 44.31
CA PHE A 109 93.73 -77.13 43.82
C PHE A 109 93.28 -77.66 42.43
N ARG A 110 92.48 -78.73 42.36
CA ARG A 110 91.97 -79.27 41.07
C ARG A 110 90.45 -79.52 40.99
N SER A 111 89.68 -79.36 42.07
CA SER A 111 88.23 -79.65 42.05
C SER A 111 87.34 -78.43 41.81
N GLU A 112 87.64 -77.28 42.41
CA GLU A 112 86.78 -76.08 42.29
C GLU A 112 86.83 -75.43 40.90
N SER A 113 87.97 -75.50 40.21
CA SER A 113 88.11 -74.93 38.87
C SER A 113 87.24 -75.64 37.81
N ASN A 114 86.91 -76.92 37.99
CA ASN A 114 86.07 -77.65 37.04
C ASN A 114 84.60 -77.29 37.16
N GLU A 115 84.11 -77.02 38.37
CA GLU A 115 82.71 -76.63 38.62
C GLU A 115 82.41 -75.25 38.00
N VAL A 116 83.31 -74.28 38.19
CA VAL A 116 83.21 -72.96 37.56
C VAL A 116 83.25 -73.04 36.02
N ILE A 117 84.03 -73.96 35.46
CA ILE A 117 84.09 -74.16 34.01
C ILE A 117 82.78 -74.75 33.46
N GLU A 118 82.13 -75.66 34.19
CA GLU A 118 80.82 -76.23 33.77
C GLU A 118 79.69 -75.20 33.90
N ASP A 119 79.64 -74.42 34.98
CA ASP A 119 78.67 -73.32 35.13
C ASP A 119 78.83 -72.25 34.04
N PHE A 120 80.08 -71.91 33.71
CA PHE A 120 80.37 -70.99 32.61
C PHE A 120 79.93 -71.58 31.25
N ARG A 121 80.13 -72.87 31.02
CA ARG A 121 79.65 -73.54 29.80
C ARG A 121 78.13 -73.54 29.69
N SER A 122 77.43 -73.80 30.80
CA SER A 122 75.96 -73.78 30.85
C SER A 122 75.41 -72.40 30.56
N THR A 123 75.93 -71.36 31.22
CA THR A 123 75.52 -69.97 30.98
C THR A 123 75.83 -69.51 29.56
N VAL A 124 76.98 -69.87 29.00
CA VAL A 124 77.29 -69.58 27.58
C VAL A 124 76.32 -70.32 26.64
N PHE A 125 75.91 -71.55 26.96
CA PHE A 125 74.94 -72.29 26.17
C PHE A 125 73.54 -71.64 26.21
N GLU A 126 73.07 -71.25 27.41
CA GLU A 126 71.80 -70.54 27.59
C GLU A 126 71.79 -69.21 26.84
N ILE A 127 72.83 -68.39 27.00
CA ILE A 127 72.97 -67.11 26.28
C ILE A 127 72.96 -67.35 24.76
N LYS A 128 73.66 -68.37 24.27
CA LYS A 128 73.66 -68.71 22.85
C LYS A 128 72.27 -69.10 22.37
N GLN A 129 71.53 -69.90 23.15
CA GLN A 129 70.19 -70.34 22.80
C GLN A 129 69.20 -69.16 22.79
N ASP A 130 69.26 -68.28 23.79
CA ASP A 130 68.47 -67.05 23.84
C ASP A 130 68.81 -66.12 22.68
N LEU A 131 70.08 -65.99 22.32
CA LEU A 131 70.51 -65.19 21.18
C LEU A 131 69.96 -65.74 19.87
N ILE A 132 69.93 -67.07 19.70
CA ILE A 132 69.33 -67.71 18.51
C ILE A 132 67.83 -67.42 18.48
N VAL A 133 67.11 -67.64 19.58
CA VAL A 133 65.66 -67.42 19.66
C VAL A 133 65.30 -65.97 19.38
N THR A 134 66.05 -65.02 19.96
CA THR A 134 65.83 -63.58 19.75
C THR A 134 66.18 -63.15 18.33
N THR A 135 67.25 -63.70 17.74
CA THR A 135 67.62 -63.44 16.34
C THR A 135 66.56 -63.98 15.38
N ASP A 136 66.05 -65.19 15.59
CA ASP A 136 64.99 -65.78 14.77
C ASP A 136 63.68 -64.99 14.89
N ALA A 137 63.33 -64.55 16.11
CA ALA A 137 62.16 -63.72 16.34
C ALA A 137 62.31 -62.35 15.63
N ALA A 138 63.48 -61.71 15.72
CA ALA A 138 63.76 -60.46 15.03
C ALA A 138 63.76 -60.63 13.50
N GLN A 139 64.30 -61.73 12.99
CA GLN A 139 64.28 -62.03 11.56
C GLN A 139 62.85 -62.21 11.06
N LYS A 140 62.01 -62.88 11.84
CA LYS A 140 60.59 -63.04 11.53
C LYS A 140 59.86 -61.69 11.53
N THR A 141 60.06 -60.84 12.53
CA THR A 141 59.41 -59.53 12.56
C THR A 141 59.87 -58.63 11.42
N VAL A 142 61.15 -58.69 11.03
CA VAL A 142 61.66 -57.98 9.85
C VAL A 142 60.98 -58.49 8.57
N SER A 143 60.82 -59.81 8.42
CA SER A 143 60.14 -60.40 7.27
C SER A 143 58.66 -60.00 7.20
N ASP A 144 57.93 -60.10 8.31
CA ASP A 144 56.51 -59.73 8.40
C ASP A 144 56.31 -58.23 8.12
N THR A 145 57.21 -57.39 8.65
CA THR A 145 57.21 -55.94 8.40
C THR A 145 57.49 -55.63 6.93
N HIS A 146 58.44 -56.33 6.32
CA HIS A 146 58.76 -56.16 4.90
C HIS A 146 57.56 -56.53 4.01
N GLU A 147 56.83 -57.61 4.33
CA GLU A 147 55.61 -57.99 3.63
C GLU A 147 54.52 -56.92 3.77
N GLN A 148 54.32 -56.37 4.98
CA GLN A 148 53.35 -55.29 5.21
C GLN A 148 53.70 -54.02 4.45
N VAL A 149 54.98 -53.61 4.44
CA VAL A 149 55.46 -52.46 3.69
C VAL A 149 55.22 -52.67 2.18
N SER A 150 55.50 -53.87 1.67
CA SER A 150 55.25 -54.19 0.26
C SER A 150 53.75 -54.14 -0.09
N LYS A 151 52.86 -54.60 0.80
CA LYS A 151 51.40 -54.50 0.60
C LYS A 151 50.93 -53.05 0.61
N LEU A 152 51.37 -52.27 1.60
CA LEU A 152 51.02 -50.85 1.69
C LEU A 152 51.53 -50.05 0.49
N GLN A 153 52.71 -50.39 -0.02
CA GLN A 153 53.23 -49.76 -1.23
C GLN A 153 52.36 -50.08 -2.45
N ALA A 154 51.96 -51.34 -2.64
CA ALA A 154 51.07 -51.72 -3.73
C ALA A 154 49.68 -51.06 -3.61
N GLU A 155 49.14 -50.93 -2.39
CA GLU A 155 47.90 -50.20 -2.14
C GLU A 155 48.04 -48.70 -2.44
N ALA A 156 49.16 -48.07 -2.08
CA ALA A 156 49.44 -46.68 -2.38
C ALA A 156 49.55 -46.41 -3.89
N GLU A 157 50.26 -47.27 -4.62
CA GLU A 157 50.37 -47.20 -6.09
C GLU A 157 48.99 -47.40 -6.75
N GLY A 158 48.16 -48.31 -6.22
CA GLY A 158 46.79 -48.50 -6.67
C GLY A 158 45.91 -47.27 -6.42
N LEU A 159 46.01 -46.67 -5.24
CA LEU A 159 45.29 -45.44 -4.88
C LEU A 159 45.68 -44.27 -5.79
N GLU A 160 46.98 -44.08 -6.04
CA GLU A 160 47.50 -43.04 -6.92
C GLU A 160 46.96 -43.20 -8.35
N SER A 161 46.92 -44.43 -8.87
CA SER A 161 46.32 -44.72 -10.18
C SER A 161 44.82 -44.39 -10.21
N THR A 162 44.06 -44.78 -9.18
CA THR A 162 42.62 -44.47 -9.12
C THR A 162 42.34 -42.98 -9.01
N LEU A 163 43.21 -42.24 -8.34
CA LEU A 163 43.10 -40.80 -8.19
C LEU A 163 43.34 -40.10 -9.53
N GLY A 164 44.36 -40.51 -10.29
CA GLY A 164 44.61 -40.01 -11.64
C GLY A 164 43.46 -40.32 -12.62
N ASP A 165 42.88 -41.52 -12.56
CA ASP A 165 41.70 -41.87 -13.37
C ASP A 165 40.48 -41.00 -13.03
N LEU A 166 40.31 -40.67 -11.74
CA LEU A 166 39.20 -39.86 -11.25
C LEU A 166 39.37 -38.39 -11.64
N GLU A 167 40.59 -37.86 -11.57
CA GLU A 167 40.94 -36.54 -12.10
C GLU A 167 40.66 -36.44 -13.61
N HIS A 168 41.09 -37.43 -14.40
CA HIS A 168 40.79 -37.46 -15.84
C HIS A 168 39.29 -37.51 -16.14
N LYS A 169 38.50 -38.25 -15.34
CA LYS A 169 37.03 -38.30 -15.49
C LYS A 169 36.39 -36.97 -15.14
N ILE A 170 36.84 -36.31 -14.08
CA ILE A 170 36.34 -34.98 -13.68
C ILE A 170 36.62 -33.97 -14.78
N GLU A 171 37.85 -33.92 -15.30
CA GLU A 171 38.23 -33.00 -16.36
C GLU A 171 37.39 -33.23 -17.64
N ALA A 172 37.21 -34.49 -18.04
CA ALA A 172 36.35 -34.83 -19.18
C ALA A 172 34.89 -34.42 -18.96
N GLN A 173 34.36 -34.55 -17.74
CA GLN A 173 33.01 -34.10 -17.40
C GLN A 173 32.89 -32.57 -17.43
N ILE A 174 33.89 -31.84 -16.94
CA ILE A 174 33.93 -30.37 -16.99
C ILE A 174 33.88 -29.90 -18.44
N VAL A 175 34.77 -30.42 -19.30
CA VAL A 175 34.81 -30.06 -20.73
C VAL A 175 33.48 -30.39 -21.43
N ASN A 176 32.86 -31.54 -21.12
CA ASN A 176 31.57 -31.91 -21.70
C ASN A 176 30.44 -30.99 -21.23
N LEU A 177 30.42 -30.63 -19.94
CA LEU A 177 29.42 -29.75 -19.36
C LEU A 177 29.54 -28.33 -19.92
N GLU A 178 30.76 -27.81 -20.03
CA GLU A 178 31.02 -26.51 -20.68
C GLU A 178 30.58 -26.50 -22.14
N ALA A 179 30.90 -27.54 -22.90
CA ALA A 179 30.46 -27.67 -24.30
C ALA A 179 28.93 -27.71 -24.42
N ASN A 180 28.25 -28.49 -23.58
CA ASN A 180 26.79 -28.60 -23.59
C ASN A 180 26.10 -27.30 -23.16
N VAL A 181 26.62 -26.63 -22.13
CA VAL A 181 26.11 -25.34 -21.68
C VAL A 181 26.29 -24.29 -22.77
N ASN A 182 27.48 -24.20 -23.38
CA ASN A 182 27.74 -23.25 -24.46
C ASN A 182 26.86 -23.51 -25.69
N ALA A 183 26.68 -24.77 -26.08
CA ALA A 183 25.77 -25.13 -27.17
C ALA A 183 24.33 -24.74 -26.85
N THR A 184 23.83 -25.11 -25.65
CA THR A 184 22.45 -24.80 -25.23
C THR A 184 22.20 -23.30 -25.15
N VAL A 185 23.13 -22.54 -24.58
CA VAL A 185 23.05 -21.08 -24.48
C VAL A 185 23.06 -20.46 -25.87
N THR A 186 23.92 -20.92 -26.77
CA THR A 186 24.00 -20.42 -28.15
C THR A 186 22.73 -20.72 -28.93
N ASP A 187 22.18 -21.92 -28.81
CA ASP A 187 20.92 -22.32 -29.45
C ASP A 187 19.75 -21.47 -28.93
N LYS A 188 19.65 -21.28 -27.61
CA LYS A 188 18.61 -20.45 -27.00
C LYS A 188 18.75 -18.98 -27.35
N LEU A 189 19.97 -18.46 -27.43
CA LEU A 189 20.23 -17.08 -27.84
C LEU A 189 19.83 -16.87 -29.31
N THR A 190 20.16 -17.83 -30.17
CA THR A 190 19.78 -17.79 -31.59
C THR A 190 18.26 -17.87 -31.77
N GLU A 191 17.60 -18.76 -31.02
CA GLU A 191 16.14 -18.87 -30.99
C GLU A 191 15.50 -17.55 -30.53
N PHE A 192 16.00 -16.96 -29.44
CA PHE A 192 15.50 -15.69 -28.92
C PHE A 192 15.69 -14.54 -29.91
N SER A 193 16.89 -14.41 -30.50
CA SER A 193 17.16 -13.41 -31.52
C SER A 193 16.23 -13.55 -32.72
N ARG A 194 15.99 -14.78 -33.19
CA ARG A 194 15.06 -15.03 -34.29
C ARG A 194 13.63 -14.62 -33.94
N VAL A 195 13.10 -15.10 -32.81
CA VAL A 195 11.73 -14.76 -32.35
C VAL A 195 11.57 -13.26 -32.17
N PHE A 196 12.55 -12.61 -31.54
CA PHE A 196 12.53 -11.17 -31.34
C PHE A 196 12.51 -10.41 -32.67
N SER A 197 13.36 -10.78 -33.63
CA SER A 197 13.38 -10.18 -34.96
C SER A 197 12.07 -10.43 -35.72
N ASP A 198 11.53 -11.64 -35.69
CA ASP A 198 10.26 -11.99 -36.33
C ASP A 198 9.10 -11.17 -35.75
N ASP A 199 9.00 -11.07 -34.42
CA ASP A 199 7.99 -10.28 -33.73
C ASP A 199 8.15 -8.77 -33.94
N GLN A 200 9.40 -8.27 -34.03
CA GLN A 200 9.69 -6.88 -34.36
C GLN A 200 9.21 -6.56 -35.78
N ASN A 201 9.50 -7.43 -36.74
CA ASN A 201 9.09 -7.28 -38.13
C ASN A 201 7.56 -7.33 -38.25
N LYS A 202 6.91 -8.26 -37.56
CA LYS A 202 5.45 -8.39 -37.54
C LYS A 202 4.79 -7.14 -36.96
N ARG A 203 5.26 -6.64 -35.81
CA ARG A 203 4.76 -5.40 -35.21
C ARG A 203 4.96 -4.19 -36.12
N SER A 204 6.11 -4.09 -36.77
CA SER A 204 6.37 -3.02 -37.73
C SER A 204 5.41 -3.07 -38.93
N ALA A 205 5.14 -4.27 -39.46
CA ALA A 205 4.20 -4.47 -40.56
C ALA A 205 2.75 -4.14 -40.16
N GLU A 206 2.31 -4.58 -38.98
CA GLU A 206 0.98 -4.28 -38.43
C GLU A 206 0.80 -2.77 -38.16
N PHE A 207 1.84 -2.11 -37.62
CA PHE A 207 1.84 -0.68 -37.41
C PHE A 207 1.70 0.07 -38.74
N GLN A 208 2.49 -0.31 -39.75
CA GLN A 208 2.44 0.32 -41.07
C GLN A 208 1.11 0.08 -41.79
N ALA A 209 0.51 -1.11 -41.63
CA ALA A 209 -0.84 -1.39 -42.13
C ALA A 209 -1.89 -0.49 -41.46
N THR A 210 -1.78 -0.29 -40.15
CA THR A 210 -2.66 0.60 -39.38
C THR A 210 -2.48 2.06 -39.80
N GLU A 211 -1.25 2.50 -40.01
CA GLU A 211 -0.93 3.85 -40.48
C GLU A 211 -1.57 4.11 -41.86
N ASN A 212 -1.40 3.17 -42.80
CA ASN A 212 -2.02 3.24 -44.13
C ASN A 212 -3.55 3.29 -44.03
N HIS A 213 -4.15 2.46 -43.17
CA HIS A 213 -5.60 2.45 -42.97
C HIS A 213 -6.13 3.76 -42.38
N LEU A 214 -5.43 4.34 -41.39
CA LEU A 214 -5.77 5.65 -40.84
C LEU A 214 -5.65 6.75 -41.89
N GLN A 215 -4.61 6.71 -42.74
CA GLN A 215 -4.43 7.67 -43.82
C GLN A 215 -5.56 7.58 -44.86
N GLU A 216 -6.02 6.37 -45.19
CA GLU A 216 -7.19 6.14 -46.06
C GLU A 216 -8.47 6.69 -45.42
N LEU A 217 -8.71 6.41 -44.14
CA LEU A 217 -9.90 6.87 -43.40
C LEU A 217 -9.93 8.40 -43.31
N VAL A 218 -8.78 9.05 -43.03
CA VAL A 218 -8.65 10.52 -43.05
C VAL A 218 -8.94 11.07 -44.45
N SER A 219 -8.45 10.42 -45.50
CA SER A 219 -8.71 10.84 -46.88
C SER A 219 -10.19 10.72 -47.25
N HIS A 220 -10.86 9.64 -46.81
CA HIS A 220 -12.29 9.44 -46.97
C HIS A 220 -13.09 10.51 -46.24
N MET A 221 -12.80 10.75 -44.95
CA MET A 221 -13.45 11.80 -44.16
C MET A 221 -13.28 13.18 -44.77
N LYS A 222 -12.09 13.50 -45.30
CA LYS A 222 -11.84 14.77 -45.98
C LYS A 222 -12.67 14.91 -47.26
N SER A 223 -12.83 13.82 -48.02
CA SER A 223 -13.67 13.79 -49.21
C SER A 223 -15.16 13.98 -48.87
N GLU A 224 -15.66 13.27 -47.86
CA GLU A 224 -17.04 13.44 -47.36
C GLU A 224 -17.30 14.82 -46.80
N ALA A 225 -16.40 15.35 -45.97
CA ALA A 225 -16.48 16.72 -45.48
C ALA A 225 -16.51 17.73 -46.64
N GLY A 226 -15.73 17.49 -47.69
CA GLY A 226 -15.77 18.28 -48.93
C GLY A 226 -17.12 18.20 -49.65
N LYS A 227 -17.73 17.00 -49.74
CA LYS A 227 -19.08 16.82 -50.31
C LYS A 227 -20.13 17.55 -49.48
N ILE A 228 -20.13 17.35 -48.16
CA ILE A 228 -21.05 18.01 -47.23
C ILE A 228 -20.93 19.53 -47.37
N ASN A 229 -19.71 20.06 -47.42
CA ASN A 229 -19.51 21.51 -47.55
C ASN A 229 -20.05 22.06 -48.88
N ARG A 230 -19.92 21.31 -49.99
CA ARG A 230 -20.56 21.67 -51.26
C ARG A 230 -22.08 21.65 -51.16
N THR A 231 -22.67 20.59 -50.60
CA THR A 231 -24.12 20.48 -50.43
C THR A 231 -24.66 21.59 -49.52
N VAL A 232 -23.96 21.91 -48.43
CA VAL A 232 -24.33 23.03 -47.54
C VAL A 232 -24.27 24.35 -48.29
N THR A 233 -23.26 24.57 -49.13
CA THR A 233 -23.15 25.79 -49.94
C THR A 233 -24.28 25.88 -50.98
N GLU A 234 -24.59 24.77 -51.63
CA GLU A 234 -25.68 24.68 -52.61
C GLU A 234 -27.04 24.91 -51.97
N VAL A 235 -27.37 24.20 -50.88
CA VAL A 235 -28.61 24.40 -50.11
C VAL A 235 -28.71 25.84 -49.61
N ARG A 236 -27.62 26.41 -49.10
CA ARG A 236 -27.61 27.81 -48.67
C ARG A 236 -27.92 28.75 -49.84
N SER A 237 -27.36 28.51 -51.03
CA SER A 237 -27.62 29.34 -52.21
C SER A 237 -29.07 29.26 -52.67
N VAL A 238 -29.66 28.05 -52.67
CA VAL A 238 -31.06 27.82 -53.03
C VAL A 238 -31.99 28.49 -52.01
N VAL A 239 -31.77 28.24 -50.72
CA VAL A 239 -32.58 28.84 -49.64
C VAL A 239 -32.48 30.36 -49.65
N THR A 240 -31.29 30.93 -49.88
CA THR A 240 -31.12 32.40 -49.97
C THR A 240 -31.87 32.97 -51.17
N LYS A 241 -31.87 32.26 -52.31
CA LYS A 241 -32.62 32.66 -53.49
C LYS A 241 -34.13 32.56 -53.27
N GLU A 242 -34.63 31.43 -52.75
CA GLU A 242 -36.05 31.25 -52.44
C GLU A 242 -36.57 32.26 -51.40
N LEU A 243 -35.79 32.56 -50.35
CA LEU A 243 -36.10 33.63 -49.41
C LEU A 243 -36.10 35.01 -50.06
N GLY A 244 -35.17 35.27 -50.98
CA GLY A 244 -35.13 36.50 -51.76
C GLY A 244 -36.36 36.65 -52.65
N ASP A 245 -36.69 35.62 -53.41
CA ASP A 245 -37.84 35.59 -54.32
C ASP A 245 -39.15 35.73 -53.52
N ALA A 246 -39.33 34.97 -52.44
CA ALA A 246 -40.50 35.06 -51.56
C ALA A 246 -40.62 36.44 -50.89
N ARG A 247 -39.50 37.07 -50.51
CA ARG A 247 -39.50 38.44 -49.98
C ARG A 247 -39.96 39.43 -51.03
N THR A 248 -39.44 39.34 -52.26
CA THR A 248 -39.88 40.24 -53.34
C THR A 248 -41.36 40.06 -53.67
N GLU A 249 -41.86 38.83 -53.67
CA GLU A 249 -43.29 38.56 -53.87
C GLU A 249 -44.15 39.14 -52.75
N PHE A 250 -43.68 39.04 -51.50
CA PHE A 250 -44.34 39.67 -50.35
C PHE A 250 -44.34 41.19 -50.46
N ASP A 251 -43.21 41.80 -50.82
CA ASP A 251 -43.08 43.25 -50.98
C ASP A 251 -43.99 43.75 -52.12
N THR A 252 -44.10 43.03 -53.24
CA THR A 252 -45.03 43.38 -54.32
C THR A 252 -46.48 43.28 -53.88
N LYS A 253 -46.87 42.19 -53.21
CA LYS A 253 -48.26 42.03 -52.71
C LYS A 253 -48.61 43.07 -51.66
N ALA A 254 -47.67 43.42 -50.78
CA ALA A 254 -47.87 44.46 -49.77
C ALA A 254 -48.10 45.84 -50.42
N ASN A 255 -47.31 46.18 -51.44
CA ASN A 255 -47.48 47.44 -52.17
C ASN A 255 -48.80 47.49 -52.95
N ASP A 256 -49.18 46.41 -53.65
CA ASP A 256 -50.46 46.33 -54.37
C ASP A 256 -51.66 46.53 -53.41
N ILE A 257 -51.61 45.90 -52.23
CA ILE A 257 -52.64 46.07 -51.19
C ILE A 257 -52.71 47.51 -50.68
N ILE A 258 -51.56 48.17 -50.49
CA ILE A 258 -51.49 49.57 -50.04
C ILE A 258 -52.11 50.49 -51.10
N ASP A 259 -51.84 50.27 -52.38
CA ASP A 259 -52.39 51.06 -53.48
C ASP A 259 -53.91 50.86 -53.63
N ASP A 260 -54.40 49.62 -53.50
CA ASP A 260 -55.84 49.32 -53.47
C ASP A 260 -56.55 50.02 -52.28
N LEU A 261 -55.92 50.02 -51.10
CA LEU A 261 -56.43 50.70 -49.91
C LEU A 261 -56.51 52.21 -50.10
N ASN A 262 -55.49 52.83 -50.71
CA ASN A 262 -55.48 54.26 -50.99
C ASN A 262 -56.57 54.66 -52.00
N SER A 263 -56.77 53.86 -53.05
CA SER A 263 -57.82 54.10 -54.06
C SER A 263 -59.24 53.97 -53.49
N LEU A 264 -59.47 52.96 -52.65
CA LEU A 264 -60.76 52.73 -51.99
C LEU A 264 -61.04 53.81 -50.94
N TYR A 265 -60.02 54.25 -50.20
CA TYR A 265 -60.16 55.29 -49.18
C TYR A 265 -60.58 56.64 -49.78
N ASP A 266 -59.99 57.03 -50.92
CA ASP A 266 -60.29 58.32 -51.57
C ASP A 266 -61.68 58.33 -52.22
N THR A 267 -62.13 57.19 -52.78
CA THR A 267 -63.39 57.12 -53.56
C THR A 267 -64.60 56.68 -52.73
N ALA A 268 -64.43 55.79 -51.75
CA ALA A 268 -65.54 55.21 -50.98
C ALA A 268 -65.67 55.78 -49.55
N GLY A 269 -64.57 56.17 -48.92
CA GLY A 269 -64.55 56.61 -47.51
C GLY A 269 -65.37 57.88 -47.26
N GLN A 270 -65.22 58.89 -48.11
CA GLN A 270 -65.83 60.21 -47.90
C GLN A 270 -67.34 60.23 -48.23
N THR A 271 -67.75 59.56 -49.31
CA THR A 271 -69.17 59.50 -49.71
C THR A 271 -69.97 58.55 -48.80
N ALA A 272 -69.38 57.45 -48.33
CA ALA A 272 -70.05 56.52 -47.41
C ALA A 272 -70.27 57.11 -46.01
N LEU A 273 -69.30 57.87 -45.48
CA LEU A 273 -69.45 58.52 -44.17
C LEU A 273 -70.54 59.61 -44.17
N ALA A 274 -70.56 60.49 -45.18
CA ALA A 274 -71.59 61.53 -45.29
C ALA A 274 -72.99 60.94 -45.55
N ALA A 275 -73.09 59.86 -46.33
CA ALA A 275 -74.33 59.13 -46.56
C ALA A 275 -74.81 58.38 -45.30
N GLY A 276 -73.89 57.80 -44.52
CA GLY A 276 -74.18 57.12 -43.26
C GLY A 276 -74.83 58.06 -42.24
N PHE A 277 -74.24 59.23 -42.00
CA PHE A 277 -74.81 60.22 -41.06
C PHE A 277 -76.15 60.79 -41.54
N ALA A 278 -76.32 61.02 -42.84
CA ALA A 278 -77.60 61.45 -43.41
C ALA A 278 -78.68 60.37 -43.30
N GLY A 279 -78.30 59.09 -43.45
CA GLY A 279 -79.16 57.92 -43.26
C GLY A 279 -79.63 57.79 -41.81
N SER A 280 -78.70 57.81 -40.85
CA SER A 280 -79.03 57.72 -39.42
C SER A 280 -79.86 58.92 -38.94
N ALA A 281 -79.61 60.14 -39.46
CA ALA A 281 -80.46 61.30 -39.17
C ALA A 281 -81.90 61.12 -39.68
N LYS A 282 -82.07 60.46 -40.82
CA LYS A 282 -83.39 60.18 -41.40
C LYS A 282 -84.13 59.13 -40.60
N GLU A 283 -83.49 58.04 -40.21
CA GLU A 283 -84.09 57.01 -39.34
C GLU A 283 -84.53 57.60 -37.99
N GLU A 284 -83.67 58.40 -37.37
CA GLU A 284 -83.97 59.07 -36.10
C GLU A 284 -85.15 60.07 -36.23
N SER A 285 -85.25 60.76 -37.37
CA SER A 285 -86.40 61.64 -37.65
C SER A 285 -87.72 60.88 -37.80
N VAL A 286 -87.68 59.67 -38.37
CA VAL A 286 -88.85 58.80 -38.49
C VAL A 286 -89.27 58.27 -37.12
N LEU A 287 -88.30 57.88 -36.28
CA LEU A 287 -88.54 57.47 -34.90
C LEU A 287 -89.18 58.62 -34.10
N PHE A 288 -88.66 59.85 -34.24
CA PHE A 288 -89.29 61.03 -33.66
C PHE A 288 -90.77 61.16 -34.06
N THR A 289 -91.10 61.06 -35.35
CA THR A 289 -92.50 61.17 -35.80
C THR A 289 -93.37 60.07 -35.21
N ARG A 290 -92.88 58.82 -35.15
CA ARG A 290 -93.61 57.70 -34.57
C ARG A 290 -93.87 57.88 -33.07
N TYR A 291 -92.85 58.24 -32.30
CA TYR A 291 -93.02 58.47 -30.86
C TYR A 291 -93.87 59.70 -30.56
N SER A 292 -93.78 60.76 -31.38
CA SER A 292 -94.62 61.95 -31.22
C SER A 292 -96.09 61.67 -31.53
N VAL A 293 -96.39 60.87 -32.56
CA VAL A 293 -97.76 60.44 -32.88
C VAL A 293 -98.30 59.52 -31.77
N LEU A 294 -97.48 58.60 -31.26
CA LEU A 294 -97.87 57.72 -30.16
C LEU A 294 -98.14 58.50 -28.87
N ALA A 295 -97.28 59.47 -28.53
CA ALA A 295 -97.52 60.35 -27.39
C ALA A 295 -98.82 61.15 -27.53
N ALA A 296 -99.08 61.72 -28.71
CA ALA A 296 -100.33 62.44 -29.01
C ALA A 296 -101.56 61.53 -28.88
N ALA A 297 -101.48 60.27 -29.32
CA ALA A 297 -102.55 59.30 -29.16
C ALA A 297 -102.85 59.00 -27.67
N ILE A 298 -101.82 58.85 -26.84
CA ILE A 298 -102.00 58.66 -25.39
C ILE A 298 -102.65 59.91 -24.77
N PHE A 299 -102.19 61.11 -25.08
CA PHE A 299 -102.81 62.33 -24.57
C PHE A 299 -104.28 62.46 -25.00
N MET A 300 -104.62 62.08 -26.24
CA MET A 300 -106.01 62.03 -26.72
C MET A 300 -106.85 61.02 -25.93
N ILE A 301 -106.33 59.82 -25.66
CA ILE A 301 -107.03 58.81 -24.85
C ILE A 301 -107.25 59.32 -23.42
N VAL A 302 -106.22 59.91 -22.80
CA VAL A 302 -106.33 60.50 -21.45
C VAL A 302 -107.36 61.64 -21.44
N ALA A 303 -107.39 62.48 -22.48
CA ALA A 303 -108.38 63.54 -22.61
C ALA A 303 -109.82 62.98 -22.77
N ILE A 304 -110.01 61.93 -23.56
CA ILE A 304 -111.30 61.25 -23.73
C ILE A 304 -111.76 60.62 -22.41
N ILE A 305 -110.89 59.88 -21.72
CA ILE A 305 -111.21 59.28 -20.42
C ILE A 305 -111.56 60.37 -19.40
N SER A 306 -110.79 61.44 -19.36
CA SER A 306 -111.07 62.57 -18.46
C SER A 306 -112.40 63.26 -18.81
N ALA A 307 -112.72 63.41 -20.10
CA ALA A 307 -113.99 63.96 -20.56
C ALA A 307 -115.18 63.03 -20.26
N CYS A 308 -115.02 61.72 -20.43
CA CYS A 308 -116.03 60.72 -20.03
C CYS A 308 -116.25 60.74 -18.52
N MET A 309 -115.18 60.85 -17.72
CA MET A 309 -115.30 61.01 -16.26
C MET A 309 -116.04 62.30 -15.90
N TRP A 310 -115.76 63.40 -16.60
CA TRP A 310 -116.46 64.68 -16.42
C TRP A 310 -117.95 64.57 -16.77
N PHE A 311 -118.27 63.98 -17.91
CA PHE A 311 -119.66 63.79 -18.37
C PHE A 311 -120.45 62.87 -17.44
N SER A 312 -119.82 61.82 -16.90
CA SER A 312 -120.43 60.95 -15.89
C SER A 312 -120.75 61.71 -14.60
N LEU A 313 -119.92 62.69 -14.22
CA LEU A 313 -120.10 63.49 -13.01
C LEU A 313 -121.21 64.55 -13.17
N SER A 314 -121.40 65.08 -14.38
CA SER A 314 -122.47 66.04 -14.68
C SER A 314 -123.89 65.44 -14.60
N LYS A 315 -124.03 64.10 -14.61
CA LYS A 315 -125.33 63.42 -14.49
C LYS A 315 -125.74 63.08 -13.06
N THR A 316 -124.83 63.22 -12.10
CA THR A 316 -125.14 63.01 -10.68
C THR A 316 -125.59 64.31 -10.03
N ASN A 317 -126.78 64.33 -9.44
CA ASN A 317 -127.40 65.52 -8.82
C ASN A 317 -126.65 66.09 -7.59
N ASN A 318 -125.60 65.41 -7.10
CA ASN A 318 -124.84 65.79 -5.91
C ASN A 318 -123.36 66.04 -6.25
N PHE A 319 -123.10 67.07 -7.05
CA PHE A 319 -121.73 67.44 -7.39
C PHE A 319 -121.00 68.05 -6.18
N THR A 320 -120.03 67.33 -5.62
CA THR A 320 -119.16 67.83 -4.54
C THR A 320 -117.76 68.09 -5.09
N PHE A 321 -117.19 69.28 -4.85
CA PHE A 321 -115.85 69.65 -5.33
C PHE A 321 -114.76 68.66 -4.88
N ALA A 322 -114.96 68.03 -3.72
CA ALA A 322 -114.09 66.98 -3.19
C ALA A 322 -113.97 65.75 -4.12
N ASP A 323 -115.03 65.38 -4.84
CA ASP A 323 -115.02 64.21 -5.74
C ASP A 323 -114.22 64.48 -7.01
N MET A 324 -114.14 65.74 -7.43
CA MET A 324 -113.28 66.17 -8.53
C MET A 324 -111.81 66.09 -8.13
N LEU A 325 -111.49 66.52 -6.91
CA LEU A 325 -110.12 66.54 -6.41
C LEU A 325 -109.52 65.14 -6.26
N MET A 326 -110.28 64.19 -5.71
CA MET A 326 -109.82 62.81 -5.51
C MET A 326 -109.46 62.08 -6.81
N ARG A 327 -109.92 62.58 -7.97
CA ARG A 327 -109.66 61.95 -9.29
C ARG A 327 -108.49 62.58 -10.05
N LEU A 328 -108.01 63.74 -9.63
CA LEU A 328 -106.84 64.42 -10.18
C LEU A 328 -105.56 63.57 -10.11
N PRO A 329 -105.24 62.84 -9.03
CA PRO A 329 -104.07 61.96 -9.02
C PRO A 329 -104.20 60.79 -10.01
N VAL A 330 -105.42 60.31 -10.30
CA VAL A 330 -105.64 59.22 -11.26
C VAL A 330 -105.34 59.67 -12.69
N SER A 331 -105.77 60.87 -13.07
CA SER A 331 -105.42 61.45 -14.38
C SER A 331 -103.93 61.83 -14.45
N ALA A 332 -103.32 62.26 -13.34
CA ALA A 332 -101.89 62.54 -13.27
C ALA A 332 -101.02 61.29 -13.53
N VAL A 333 -101.38 60.14 -12.93
CA VAL A 333 -100.68 58.86 -13.20
C VAL A 333 -100.79 58.44 -14.66
N LEU A 334 -101.96 58.67 -15.29
CA LEU A 334 -102.19 58.36 -16.70
C LEU A 334 -101.44 59.27 -17.68
N LEU A 335 -101.02 60.47 -17.26
CA LEU A 335 -100.20 61.38 -18.09
C LEU A 335 -98.73 60.97 -18.14
N VAL A 336 -98.23 60.21 -17.17
CA VAL A 336 -96.80 59.85 -17.06
C VAL A 336 -96.27 59.13 -18.31
N PRO A 337 -96.95 58.11 -18.89
CA PRO A 337 -96.50 57.47 -20.12
C PRO A 337 -96.46 58.42 -21.32
N GLY A 338 -97.44 59.33 -21.42
CA GLY A 338 -97.49 60.33 -22.49
C GLY A 338 -96.32 61.32 -22.43
N LEU A 339 -96.00 61.81 -21.22
CA LEU A 339 -94.85 62.70 -21.00
C LEU A 339 -93.52 62.00 -21.27
N TYR A 340 -93.39 60.72 -20.88
CA TYR A 340 -92.20 59.94 -21.16
C TYR A 340 -91.97 59.77 -22.66
N LEU A 341 -93.01 59.41 -23.42
CA LEU A 341 -92.90 59.27 -24.88
C LEU A 341 -92.64 60.60 -25.58
N ALA A 342 -93.21 61.70 -25.08
CA ALA A 342 -92.92 63.04 -25.61
C ALA A 342 -91.46 63.45 -25.36
N SER A 343 -90.92 63.16 -24.17
CA SER A 343 -89.50 63.39 -23.85
C SER A 343 -88.59 62.55 -24.74
N LEU A 344 -88.93 61.27 -24.94
CA LEU A 344 -88.20 60.37 -25.83
C LEU A 344 -88.23 60.85 -27.28
N ALA A 345 -89.38 61.31 -27.77
CA ALA A 345 -89.50 61.92 -29.08
C ALA A 345 -88.58 63.16 -29.20
N ASN A 346 -88.60 64.06 -28.21
CA ASN A 346 -87.75 65.25 -28.23
C ASN A 346 -86.25 64.91 -28.24
N LYS A 347 -85.84 63.83 -27.55
CA LYS A 347 -84.48 63.29 -27.60
C LYS A 347 -84.09 62.86 -29.02
N HIS A 348 -84.94 62.08 -29.68
CA HIS A 348 -84.71 61.67 -31.08
C HIS A 348 -84.67 62.87 -32.03
N ARG A 349 -85.50 63.91 -31.82
CA ARG A 349 -85.42 65.14 -32.62
C ARG A 349 -84.09 65.86 -32.46
N ARG A 350 -83.59 66.02 -31.23
CA ARG A 350 -82.29 66.66 -30.97
C ARG A 350 -81.15 65.85 -31.62
N SER A 351 -81.20 64.53 -31.51
CA SER A 351 -80.26 63.61 -32.16
C SER A 351 -80.28 63.75 -33.69
N ALA A 352 -81.46 63.72 -34.30
CA ALA A 352 -81.63 63.87 -35.75
C ALA A 352 -81.11 65.22 -36.28
N VAL A 353 -81.36 66.33 -35.56
CA VAL A 353 -80.87 67.66 -35.96
C VAL A 353 -79.35 67.73 -35.89
N LYS A 354 -78.73 67.18 -34.83
CA LYS A 354 -77.26 67.14 -34.68
C LYS A 354 -76.61 66.31 -35.79
N LEU A 355 -77.12 65.11 -36.05
CA LEU A 355 -76.61 64.24 -37.12
C LEU A 355 -76.79 64.89 -38.50
N ARG A 356 -77.92 65.56 -38.72
CA ARG A 356 -78.17 66.30 -39.96
C ARG A 356 -77.22 67.50 -40.11
N SER A 357 -76.98 68.29 -39.07
CA SER A 357 -76.03 69.40 -39.15
C SER A 357 -74.61 68.91 -39.37
N LEU A 358 -74.22 67.78 -38.76
CA LEU A 358 -72.91 67.17 -38.96
C LEU A 358 -72.74 66.69 -40.41
N SER A 359 -73.75 66.00 -40.98
CA SER A 359 -73.71 65.60 -42.39
C SER A 359 -73.63 66.79 -43.36
N LEU A 360 -74.33 67.90 -43.07
CA LEU A 360 -74.26 69.14 -43.86
C LEU A 360 -72.90 69.81 -43.75
N ARG A 361 -72.31 69.85 -42.55
CA ARG A 361 -70.97 70.42 -42.33
C ARG A 361 -69.89 69.61 -43.04
N ILE A 362 -69.92 68.28 -42.95
CA ILE A 362 -68.99 67.39 -43.69
C ILE A 362 -69.14 67.62 -45.20
N LYS A 363 -70.37 67.73 -45.71
CA LYS A 363 -70.62 67.96 -47.14
C LYS A 363 -70.18 69.37 -47.60
N ALA A 364 -70.38 70.40 -46.77
CA ALA A 364 -69.96 71.76 -47.09
C ALA A 364 -68.44 71.93 -46.98
N PHE A 365 -67.79 71.19 -46.09
CA PHE A 365 -66.35 71.22 -45.91
C PHE A 365 -65.59 70.73 -47.15
N ASP A 366 -66.11 69.69 -47.81
CA ASP A 366 -65.55 69.19 -49.07
C ASP A 366 -65.54 70.27 -50.17
N ALA A 367 -66.63 71.03 -50.28
CA ALA A 367 -66.71 72.17 -51.20
C ALA A 367 -65.72 73.30 -50.86
N TYR A 368 -65.36 73.47 -49.58
CA TYR A 368 -64.36 74.46 -49.13
C TYR A 368 -62.93 73.98 -49.40
N LEU A 369 -62.63 72.69 -49.19
CA LEU A 369 -61.31 72.09 -49.42
C LEU A 369 -60.92 72.05 -50.90
N ALA A 370 -61.90 71.92 -51.81
CA ALA A 370 -61.67 71.88 -53.25
C ALA A 370 -60.89 73.10 -53.77
N ASN A 371 -61.07 74.27 -53.15
CA ASN A 371 -60.46 75.54 -53.57
C ASN A 371 -59.17 75.93 -52.80
N ALA A 372 -58.74 75.15 -51.78
CA ALA A 372 -57.56 75.46 -50.98
C ALA A 372 -56.26 74.83 -51.57
N PRO A 373 -55.05 75.41 -51.36
CA PRO A 373 -53.78 74.82 -51.79
C PRO A 373 -53.41 73.55 -51.00
N LEU A 374 -52.72 72.60 -51.65
CA LEU A 374 -52.51 71.21 -51.19
C LEU A 374 -51.90 71.06 -49.78
N GLU A 375 -50.96 71.93 -49.39
CA GLU A 375 -50.31 71.86 -48.08
C GLU A 375 -51.25 72.25 -46.93
N GLN A 376 -52.11 73.26 -47.14
CA GLN A 376 -53.08 73.70 -46.14
C GLN A 376 -54.25 72.72 -45.97
N ARG A 377 -54.55 71.88 -46.98
CA ARG A 377 -55.63 70.88 -46.90
C ARG A 377 -55.41 69.84 -45.81
N HIS A 378 -54.16 69.41 -45.59
CA HIS A 378 -53.85 68.39 -44.59
C HIS A 378 -53.96 68.95 -43.17
N GLU A 379 -53.48 70.17 -42.95
CA GLU A 379 -53.58 70.86 -41.66
C GLU A 379 -55.03 71.14 -41.28
N LEU A 380 -55.81 71.76 -42.19
CA LEU A 380 -57.25 72.02 -42.01
C LEU A 380 -58.05 70.73 -41.78
N ARG A 381 -57.72 69.63 -42.48
CA ARG A 381 -58.36 68.32 -42.22
C ARG A 381 -58.04 67.81 -40.82
N SER A 382 -56.82 67.98 -40.33
CA SER A 382 -56.42 67.50 -38.99
C SER A 382 -57.12 68.28 -37.87
N GLU A 383 -57.21 69.61 -37.99
CA GLU A 383 -57.85 70.48 -36.99
C GLU A 383 -59.36 70.22 -36.93
N LEU A 384 -60.00 69.97 -38.08
CA LEU A 384 -61.44 69.73 -38.15
C LEU A 384 -61.85 68.30 -37.76
N VAL A 385 -61.04 67.28 -38.05
CA VAL A 385 -61.29 65.94 -37.47
C VAL A 385 -61.22 66.03 -35.95
N ARG A 386 -60.30 66.83 -35.41
CA ARG A 386 -60.23 67.08 -33.98
C ARG A 386 -61.48 67.80 -33.47
N GLU A 387 -61.91 68.91 -34.07
CA GLU A 387 -63.07 69.66 -33.59
C GLU A 387 -64.42 68.92 -33.78
N PHE A 388 -64.62 68.22 -34.90
CA PHE A 388 -65.86 67.50 -35.18
C PHE A 388 -66.05 66.21 -34.39
N PHE A 389 -64.96 65.59 -33.92
CA PHE A 389 -65.01 64.32 -33.17
C PHE A 389 -64.60 64.45 -31.69
N GLU A 390 -63.92 65.53 -31.26
CA GLU A 390 -63.70 65.84 -29.82
C GLU A 390 -64.93 66.47 -29.15
N GLU A 391 -65.83 67.15 -29.89
CA GLU A 391 -67.19 67.43 -29.39
C GLU A 391 -67.99 66.12 -29.34
N GLN A 392 -67.67 65.27 -28.37
CA GLN A 392 -68.47 64.08 -28.11
C GLN A 392 -69.92 64.51 -27.91
N PRO A 393 -70.90 63.93 -28.63
CA PRO A 393 -72.26 63.95 -28.13
C PRO A 393 -72.18 63.28 -26.76
N GLU A 394 -72.52 63.99 -25.68
CA GLU A 394 -72.80 63.35 -24.41
C GLU A 394 -73.82 62.24 -24.69
N ILE A 395 -73.32 61.00 -24.86
CA ILE A 395 -74.12 59.79 -24.78
C ILE A 395 -74.39 59.67 -23.28
N GLN A 396 -75.31 60.52 -22.83
CA GLN A 396 -75.86 60.51 -21.49
C GLN A 396 -76.42 59.11 -21.26
N SER A 397 -75.66 58.39 -20.44
CA SER A 397 -76.08 57.42 -19.43
C SER A 397 -77.51 56.93 -19.59
N ARG A 398 -77.64 55.62 -19.84
CA ARG A 398 -78.85 54.84 -19.53
C ARG A 398 -79.54 55.42 -18.29
N PRO A 399 -80.87 55.66 -18.29
CA PRO A 399 -81.55 55.97 -17.05
C PRO A 399 -81.38 54.77 -16.11
N SER A 400 -80.54 54.95 -15.09
CA SER A 400 -80.57 54.15 -13.88
C SER A 400 -81.95 54.31 -13.26
N LEU A 401 -82.57 53.19 -12.90
CA LEU A 401 -83.55 53.21 -11.81
C LEU A 401 -82.88 53.94 -10.64
N MET A 402 -83.56 54.97 -10.12
CA MET A 402 -83.04 56.02 -9.22
C MET A 402 -82.15 57.06 -9.89
N GLY A 403 -82.67 58.28 -10.01
CA GLY A 403 -81.94 59.44 -10.51
C GLY A 403 -82.83 60.45 -11.24
N GLY A 404 -83.96 60.86 -10.64
CA GLY A 404 -84.80 61.92 -11.16
C GLY A 404 -84.08 63.27 -11.09
N GLY A 405 -83.60 63.77 -12.23
CA GLY A 405 -82.93 65.05 -12.35
C GLY A 405 -83.57 65.90 -13.44
N ARG A 406 -84.32 66.92 -13.01
CA ARG A 406 -84.38 68.25 -13.64
C ARG A 406 -84.58 68.24 -15.16
N GLU A 407 -85.79 67.97 -15.65
CA GLU A 407 -86.45 68.97 -16.51
C GLU A 407 -87.99 68.84 -16.52
N ASN A 408 -88.55 67.91 -15.74
CA ASN A 408 -90.00 67.84 -15.46
C ASN A 408 -90.38 68.50 -14.12
N SER A 409 -89.42 69.11 -13.43
CA SER A 409 -89.66 69.82 -12.16
C SER A 409 -90.61 71.00 -12.29
N GLY A 410 -90.80 71.57 -13.48
CA GLY A 410 -91.79 72.63 -13.70
C GLY A 410 -93.23 72.13 -13.55
N LEU A 411 -93.60 71.05 -14.25
CA LEU A 411 -94.95 70.51 -14.21
C LEU A 411 -95.21 69.68 -12.96
N VAL A 412 -94.20 68.95 -12.47
CA VAL A 412 -94.31 68.18 -11.22
C VAL A 412 -94.35 69.10 -10.00
N SER A 413 -93.57 70.19 -9.93
CA SER A 413 -93.70 71.17 -8.84
C SER A 413 -94.99 71.98 -8.92
N LEU A 414 -95.57 72.17 -10.11
CA LEU A 414 -96.91 72.76 -10.26
C LEU A 414 -98.02 71.80 -9.82
N LEU A 415 -97.88 70.50 -10.10
CA LEU A 415 -98.76 69.44 -9.58
C LEU A 415 -98.61 69.26 -8.06
N GLU A 416 -97.40 69.30 -7.53
CA GLU A 416 -97.08 69.21 -6.10
C GLU A 416 -97.59 70.45 -5.36
N LYS A 417 -97.39 71.67 -5.88
CA LYS A 417 -98.04 72.89 -5.35
C LYS A 417 -99.56 72.86 -5.46
N ALA A 418 -100.13 72.25 -6.50
CA ALA A 418 -101.58 72.14 -6.65
C ALA A 418 -102.16 71.10 -5.68
N ILE A 419 -101.45 70.00 -5.42
CA ILE A 419 -101.81 68.96 -4.46
C ILE A 419 -101.68 69.49 -3.01
N ASP A 420 -100.60 70.19 -2.67
CA ASP A 420 -100.42 70.80 -1.34
C ASP A 420 -101.48 71.87 -1.07
N ARG A 421 -101.79 72.73 -2.06
CA ARG A 421 -102.87 73.74 -1.92
C ARG A 421 -104.27 73.13 -1.85
N LEU A 422 -104.48 71.91 -2.33
CA LEU A 422 -105.77 71.22 -2.26
C LEU A 422 -105.89 70.32 -1.02
N GLY A 423 -104.78 69.90 -0.42
CA GLY A 423 -104.72 69.25 0.89
C GLY A 423 -105.06 70.20 2.06
N ASP A 424 -104.75 71.48 1.93
CA ASP A 424 -105.02 72.51 2.95
C ASP A 424 -106.48 73.03 2.99
N ILE A 425 -107.39 72.55 2.12
CA ILE A 425 -108.80 73.02 2.01
C ILE A 425 -109.82 71.99 2.57
N LYS A 426 -109.36 70.98 3.31
CA LYS A 426 -110.23 70.16 4.19
C LYS A 426 -109.68 70.09 5.61
N SER A 427 -109.71 71.25 6.28
CA SER A 427 -110.27 71.34 7.63
C SER A 427 -111.75 71.71 7.53
#